data_AF-A0A9E3V0B2-F1
#
_entry.id   AF-A0A9E3V0B2-F1
#
_cell.length_a   1.000
_cell.length_b   1.000
_cell.length_c   1.000
_cell.angle_alpha   90.00
_cell.angle_beta   90.00
_cell.angle_gamma   90.00
#
_symmetry.space_group_name_H-M   'P 1'
#
loop_
_entity.id
_entity.type
_entity.pdbx_description
1 polymer ?
#
loop_
_entity_poly.entity_id
_entity_poly.type
_entity_poly.pdbx_seq_one_letter_code
_entity_poly.pdbx_strand_id
1 'polypeptide(L)'
;MVAGLPDCARWWVGESPLDFDFSEAGPGLREVRGDDVGGEVDEPWRDLLIFGSSDYAEGGGASSWIVLRASDGAVCGLDVECEEPVYVFNSTVDRFIRTFALLDEYLGRVRPLPSDIGGLVERIDPACYPRSYWHSLIDYLTAAY
;
A
#
# COMPACT_ATOMS: atom_id res chain seq x y z
N MET A 1 4.65 3.77 16.07
CA MET A 1 4.18 2.43 15.68
C MET A 1 2.70 2.55 15.32
N VAL A 2 2.35 2.39 14.04
CA VAL A 2 0.96 2.14 13.67
C VAL A 2 0.66 0.72 14.15
N ALA A 3 -0.10 0.60 15.23
CA ALA A 3 -0.26 -0.67 15.95
C ALA A 3 -0.79 -1.77 15.01
N GLY A 4 -0.02 -2.83 14.82
CA GLY A 4 -0.44 -4.02 14.04
C GLY A 4 0.24 -4.22 12.69
N LEU A 5 1.05 -3.28 12.20
CA LEU A 5 1.94 -3.52 11.05
C LEU A 5 3.31 -4.03 11.52
N PRO A 6 3.97 -4.92 10.77
CA PRO A 6 5.38 -5.26 11.00
C PRO A 6 6.28 -4.08 10.63
N ASP A 7 7.49 -4.00 11.18
CA ASP A 7 8.46 -2.96 10.78
C ASP A 7 8.87 -3.11 9.31
N CYS A 8 9.04 -4.35 8.84
CA CYS A 8 9.26 -4.67 7.44
C CYS A 8 8.50 -5.94 7.06
N ALA A 9 8.05 -6.03 5.82
CA ALA A 9 7.44 -7.22 5.24
C ALA A 9 7.91 -7.44 3.81
N ARG A 10 7.97 -8.70 3.38
CA ARG A 10 8.26 -9.07 1.98
C ARG A 10 7.14 -9.96 1.49
N TRP A 11 6.47 -9.54 0.42
CA TRP A 11 5.46 -10.32 -0.28
C TRP A 11 6.03 -10.87 -1.57
N TRP A 12 5.53 -12.04 -2.00
CA TRP A 12 5.82 -12.60 -3.31
C TRP A 12 4.61 -12.43 -4.22
N VAL A 13 4.76 -11.60 -5.26
CA VAL A 13 3.73 -11.33 -6.28
C VAL A 13 4.19 -11.99 -7.58
N GLY A 14 3.74 -13.21 -7.82
CA GLY A 14 4.34 -14.06 -8.85
C GLY A 14 5.78 -14.41 -8.48
N GLU A 15 6.74 -14.12 -9.36
CA GLU A 15 8.17 -14.31 -9.12
C GLU A 15 8.87 -13.04 -8.58
N SER A 16 8.16 -11.90 -8.56
CA SER A 16 8.72 -10.61 -8.18
C SER A 16 8.43 -10.31 -6.70
N PRO A 17 9.45 -10.02 -5.88
CA PRO A 17 9.23 -9.63 -4.49
C PRO A 17 8.76 -8.16 -4.40
N LEU A 18 7.84 -7.92 -3.47
CA LEU A 18 7.37 -6.60 -3.07
C LEU A 18 7.70 -6.40 -1.60
N ASP A 19 8.63 -5.48 -1.33
CA ASP A 19 9.09 -5.14 0.00
C ASP A 19 8.30 -3.96 0.55
N PHE A 20 7.98 -4.00 1.84
CA PHE A 20 7.32 -2.94 2.60
C PHE A 20 8.19 -2.56 3.79
N ASP A 21 8.36 -1.25 4.01
CA ASP A 21 9.02 -0.68 5.18
C ASP A 21 8.08 0.28 5.91
N PHE A 22 7.74 -0.07 7.15
CA PHE A 22 6.93 0.74 8.07
C PHE A 22 7.73 1.18 9.29
N SER A 23 9.05 0.99 9.31
CA SER A 23 9.91 1.39 10.43
C SER A 23 9.84 2.91 10.68
N GLU A 24 9.62 3.70 9.63
CA GLU A 24 9.37 5.15 9.72
C GLU A 24 8.02 5.51 10.37
N ALA A 25 7.06 4.58 10.49
CA ALA A 25 5.83 4.79 11.27
C ALA A 25 6.10 4.84 12.79
N GLY A 26 7.29 4.43 13.24
CA GLY A 26 7.75 4.45 14.62
C GLY A 26 7.80 5.85 15.22
N PRO A 27 8.63 6.76 14.64
CA PRO A 27 8.77 8.17 15.05
C PRO A 27 7.51 9.04 14.91
N GLY A 28 6.58 8.67 14.03
CA GLY A 28 5.34 9.40 13.76
C GLY A 28 5.15 9.72 12.28
N LEU A 29 3.93 10.14 11.92
CA LEU A 29 3.60 10.57 10.56
C LEU A 29 4.39 11.83 10.20
N ARG A 30 4.94 11.91 8.98
CA ARG A 30 5.65 13.10 8.48
C ARG A 30 5.05 13.60 7.18
N GLU A 31 5.10 14.91 6.95
CA GLU A 31 4.67 15.51 5.67
C GLU A 31 5.60 15.07 4.52
N VAL A 32 5.04 15.02 3.31
CA VAL A 32 5.79 14.87 2.05
C VAL A 32 6.66 16.11 1.85
N ARG A 33 7.95 15.89 1.54
CA ARG A 33 8.94 16.94 1.27
C ARG A 33 9.41 16.86 -0.17
N GLY A 34 10.05 17.92 -0.64
CA GLY A 34 10.55 17.98 -2.01
C GLY A 34 11.55 16.88 -2.36
N ASP A 35 12.39 16.49 -1.40
CA ASP A 35 13.34 15.39 -1.56
C ASP A 35 12.65 14.03 -1.77
N ASP A 36 11.43 13.84 -1.26
CA ASP A 36 10.65 12.60 -1.40
C ASP A 36 10.06 12.42 -2.81
N VAL A 37 9.89 13.53 -3.52
CA VAL A 37 9.21 13.61 -4.83
C VAL A 37 10.10 14.17 -5.94
N GLY A 38 11.37 14.44 -5.64
CA GLY A 38 12.36 14.95 -6.59
C GLY A 38 12.16 16.40 -7.04
N GLY A 39 11.47 17.24 -6.26
CA GLY A 39 11.12 18.60 -6.69
C GLY A 39 10.25 19.40 -5.73
N GLU A 40 9.44 20.32 -6.26
CA GLU A 40 8.44 21.01 -5.45
C GLU A 40 7.27 20.07 -5.11
N VAL A 41 6.70 20.23 -3.91
CA VAL A 41 5.54 19.44 -3.48
C VAL A 41 4.27 20.06 -4.03
N ASP A 42 3.61 19.34 -4.94
CA ASP A 42 2.33 19.72 -5.51
C ASP A 42 1.25 19.89 -4.42
N GLU A 43 0.31 20.82 -4.63
CA GLU A 43 -0.74 21.12 -3.63
C GLU A 43 -1.51 19.88 -3.14
N PRO A 44 -1.93 18.93 -4.00
CA PRO A 44 -2.63 17.72 -3.56
C PRO A 44 -1.80 16.84 -2.63
N TRP A 45 -0.46 16.92 -2.69
CA TRP A 45 0.44 16.09 -1.88
C TRP A 45 0.72 16.69 -0.50
N ARG A 46 0.38 17.97 -0.29
CA ARG A 46 0.51 18.61 1.04
C ARG A 46 -0.43 18.03 2.08
N ASP A 47 -1.52 17.40 1.65
CA ASP A 47 -2.45 16.68 2.52
C ASP A 47 -1.99 15.25 2.83
N LEU A 48 -0.81 14.82 2.35
CA LEU A 48 -0.31 13.47 2.52
C LEU A 48 0.76 13.42 3.62
N LEU A 49 0.63 12.40 4.46
CA LEU A 49 1.56 12.12 5.55
C LEU A 49 2.18 10.73 5.36
N ILE A 50 3.48 10.67 5.13
CA ILE A 50 4.24 9.43 4.96
C ILE A 50 4.30 8.66 6.27
N PHE A 51 4.09 7.35 6.18
CA PHE A 51 4.32 6.42 7.29
C PHE A 51 4.95 5.08 6.86
N GLY A 52 5.22 4.88 5.58
CA GLY A 52 5.99 3.74 5.10
C GLY A 52 6.34 3.89 3.64
N SER A 53 6.95 2.86 3.09
CA SER A 53 7.26 2.75 1.65
C SER A 53 7.07 1.32 1.17
N SER A 54 6.96 1.17 -0.14
CA SER A 54 7.01 -0.13 -0.80
C SER A 54 7.89 -0.11 -2.05
N ASP A 55 8.57 -1.22 -2.33
CA ASP A 55 9.53 -1.34 -3.42
C ASP A 55 9.47 -2.72 -4.07
N TYR A 56 9.44 -2.78 -5.41
CA TYR A 56 9.58 -4.02 -6.15
C TYR A 56 11.05 -4.27 -6.44
N ALA A 57 11.63 -5.38 -5.94
CA ALA A 57 13.10 -5.57 -6.00
C ALA A 57 13.66 -5.79 -7.42
N GLU A 58 12.83 -5.91 -8.45
CA GLU A 58 13.26 -6.02 -9.85
C GLU A 58 13.49 -4.63 -10.50
N GLY A 59 14.36 -3.83 -9.88
CA GLY A 59 15.30 -2.94 -10.58
C GLY A 59 14.78 -1.90 -11.57
N GLY A 60 13.55 -1.39 -11.44
CA GLY A 60 13.08 -0.33 -12.35
C GLY A 60 11.75 0.35 -12.02
N GLY A 61 11.13 0.09 -10.87
CA GLY A 61 9.95 0.83 -10.42
C GLY A 61 10.31 1.86 -9.34
N ALA A 62 9.71 3.03 -9.37
CA ALA A 62 9.75 3.96 -8.25
C ALA A 62 9.34 3.24 -6.95
N SER A 63 10.16 3.40 -5.91
CA SER A 63 9.74 3.08 -4.56
C SER A 63 8.58 4.02 -4.21
N SER A 64 7.39 3.46 -4.03
CA SER A 64 6.21 4.25 -3.72
C SER A 64 6.15 4.53 -2.22
N TRP A 65 5.71 5.72 -1.85
CA TRP A 65 5.43 6.05 -0.46
C TRP A 65 4.05 5.52 -0.08
N ILE A 66 3.93 5.03 1.15
CA ILE A 66 2.66 4.71 1.78
C ILE A 66 2.29 5.87 2.69
N VAL A 67 1.18 6.51 2.37
CA VAL A 67 0.77 7.79 2.95
C VAL A 67 -0.63 7.72 3.54
N LEU A 68 -0.85 8.53 4.58
CA LEU A 68 -2.15 8.85 5.12
C LEU A 68 -2.61 10.20 4.57
N ARG A 69 -3.80 10.26 3.98
CA ARG A 69 -4.43 11.51 3.58
C ARG A 69 -5.09 12.17 4.78
N ALA A 70 -4.68 13.37 5.14
CA ALA A 70 -5.12 14.01 6.38
C ALA A 70 -6.58 14.51 6.32
N SER A 71 -7.10 14.85 5.14
CA SER A 71 -8.48 15.33 4.97
C SER A 71 -9.55 14.27 5.28
N ASP A 72 -9.31 13.00 4.96
CA ASP A 72 -10.30 11.93 5.08
C ASP A 72 -9.82 10.68 5.83
N GLY A 73 -8.52 10.58 6.13
CA GLY A 73 -7.92 9.43 6.82
C GLY A 73 -7.67 8.20 5.94
N ALA A 74 -7.79 8.33 4.62
CA ALA A 74 -7.53 7.23 3.69
C ALA A 74 -6.04 6.89 3.61
N VAL A 75 -5.74 5.60 3.49
CA VAL A 75 -4.38 5.12 3.21
C VAL A 75 -4.20 4.99 1.70
N CYS A 76 -3.16 5.63 1.18
CA CYS A 76 -2.86 5.73 -0.24
C CYS A 76 -1.41 5.33 -0.52
N GLY A 77 -1.13 4.97 -1.77
CA GLY A 77 0.22 5.00 -2.32
C GLY A 77 0.47 6.32 -3.03
N LEU A 78 1.70 6.81 -2.96
CA LEU A 78 2.21 7.93 -3.74
C LEU A 78 3.39 7.44 -4.58
N ASP A 79 3.20 7.41 -5.89
CA ASP A 79 4.21 7.07 -6.89
C ASP A 79 4.30 8.20 -7.90
N VAL A 80 5.38 8.98 -7.84
CA VAL A 80 5.56 10.19 -8.64
C VAL A 80 5.87 9.90 -10.11
N GLU A 81 6.20 8.66 -10.46
CA GLU A 81 6.48 8.26 -11.84
C GLU A 81 5.21 7.85 -12.59
N CYS A 82 4.08 7.65 -11.88
CA CYS A 82 2.80 7.28 -12.47
C CYS A 82 1.99 8.48 -12.97
N GLU A 83 1.19 8.29 -14.04
CA GLU A 83 0.26 9.30 -14.56
C GLU A 83 -0.81 9.71 -13.53
N GLU A 84 -1.28 8.74 -12.74
CA GLU A 84 -2.13 8.95 -11.57
C GLU A 84 -1.29 8.65 -10.30
N PRO A 85 -0.58 9.65 -9.76
CA PRO A 85 0.47 9.39 -8.77
C PRO A 85 -0.07 8.97 -7.41
N VAL A 86 -1.36 9.18 -7.14
CA VAL A 86 -2.00 8.83 -5.87
C VAL A 86 -3.09 7.82 -6.11
N TYR A 87 -2.92 6.63 -5.55
CA TYR A 87 -3.90 5.54 -5.59
C TYR A 87 -4.29 5.11 -4.19
N VAL A 88 -5.52 4.64 -4.00
CA VAL A 88 -6.06 4.31 -2.67
C VAL A 88 -5.84 2.84 -2.35
N PHE A 89 -5.36 2.54 -1.15
CA PHE A 89 -5.38 1.19 -0.59
C PHE A 89 -6.68 0.94 0.19
N ASN A 90 -6.97 1.78 1.18
CA ASN A 90 -8.18 1.66 2.01
C ASN A 90 -8.66 3.03 2.46
N SER A 91 -9.94 3.11 2.81
CA SER A 91 -10.58 4.32 3.34
C SER A 91 -10.14 4.69 4.77
N THR A 92 -9.53 3.78 5.52
CA THR A 92 -9.01 4.06 6.87
C THR A 92 -7.76 3.24 7.19
N VAL A 93 -6.98 3.69 8.16
CA VAL A 93 -5.81 2.97 8.70
C VAL A 93 -6.18 1.59 9.27
N ASP A 94 -7.29 1.48 10.01
CA ASP A 94 -7.74 0.18 10.58
C ASP A 94 -8.03 -0.84 9.48
N ARG A 95 -8.72 -0.41 8.43
CA ARG A 95 -9.02 -1.26 7.27
C ARG A 95 -7.75 -1.64 6.53
N PHE A 96 -6.81 -0.71 6.38
CA PHE A 96 -5.49 -0.99 5.82
C PHE A 96 -4.74 -2.07 6.60
N ILE A 97 -4.61 -1.94 7.92
CA ILE A 97 -3.91 -2.92 8.76
C ILE A 97 -4.56 -4.30 8.61
N ARG A 98 -5.90 -4.37 8.62
CA ARG A 98 -6.63 -5.63 8.49
C ARG A 98 -6.45 -6.26 7.11
N THR A 99 -6.51 -5.48 6.04
CA THR A 99 -6.28 -5.97 4.67
C THR A 99 -4.82 -6.42 4.51
N PHE A 100 -3.86 -5.64 5.00
CA PHE A 100 -2.45 -5.96 4.96
C PHE A 100 -2.17 -7.28 5.69
N ALA A 101 -2.63 -7.43 6.93
CA ALA A 101 -2.43 -8.67 7.70
C ALA A 101 -3.06 -9.90 7.04
N LEU A 102 -4.22 -9.74 6.40
CA LEU A 102 -4.85 -10.82 5.63
C LEU A 102 -3.98 -11.23 4.43
N LEU A 103 -3.52 -10.27 3.64
CA LEU A 103 -2.69 -10.54 2.46
C LEU A 103 -1.31 -11.08 2.84
N ASP A 104 -0.71 -10.55 3.91
CA ASP A 104 0.58 -11.00 4.44
C ASP A 104 0.58 -12.47 4.85
N GLU A 105 -0.54 -12.98 5.37
CA GLU A 105 -0.68 -14.41 5.68
C GLU A 105 -0.43 -15.31 4.46
N TYR A 106 -0.78 -14.83 3.26
CA TYR A 106 -0.65 -15.59 2.02
C TYR A 106 0.60 -15.21 1.24
N LEU A 107 0.74 -13.93 0.91
CA LEU A 107 1.82 -13.42 0.06
C LEU A 107 3.16 -13.36 0.80
N GLY A 108 3.15 -13.00 2.08
CA GLY A 108 4.36 -12.95 2.91
C GLY A 108 4.88 -14.33 3.33
N ARG A 109 4.00 -15.33 3.38
CA ARG A 109 4.34 -16.71 3.77
C ARG A 109 4.36 -17.70 2.61
N VAL A 110 4.22 -17.22 1.38
CA VAL A 110 4.19 -18.03 0.14
C VAL A 110 3.16 -19.17 0.24
N ARG A 111 1.96 -18.85 0.72
CA ARG A 111 0.83 -19.80 0.80
C ARG A 111 -0.12 -19.60 -0.39
N PRO A 112 -0.81 -20.65 -0.82
CA PRO A 112 -1.86 -20.52 -1.83
C PRO A 112 -2.95 -19.54 -1.40
N LEU A 113 -3.37 -18.66 -2.31
CA LEU A 113 -4.48 -17.74 -2.09
C LEU A 113 -5.81 -18.52 -1.99
N PRO A 114 -6.72 -18.15 -1.08
CA PRO A 114 -8.08 -18.64 -1.10
C PRO A 114 -8.79 -18.28 -2.40
N SER A 115 -9.67 -19.16 -2.87
CA SER A 115 -10.46 -18.90 -4.10
C SER A 115 -11.38 -17.68 -3.99
N ASP A 116 -11.71 -17.24 -2.77
CA ASP A 116 -12.55 -16.08 -2.49
C ASP A 116 -11.77 -14.88 -1.93
N ILE A 117 -10.44 -14.81 -2.13
CA ILE A 117 -9.59 -13.76 -1.56
C ILE A 117 -10.10 -12.34 -1.85
N GLY A 118 -10.62 -12.09 -3.05
CA GLY A 118 -11.26 -10.81 -3.40
C GLY A 118 -12.45 -10.49 -2.49
N GLY A 119 -13.33 -11.46 -2.24
CA GLY A 119 -14.47 -11.29 -1.32
C GLY A 119 -14.08 -11.20 0.16
N LEU A 120 -12.93 -11.77 0.55
CA LEU A 120 -12.36 -11.57 1.90
C LEU A 120 -11.88 -10.13 2.07
N VAL A 121 -11.15 -9.60 1.10
CA VAL A 121 -10.61 -8.22 1.14
C VAL A 121 -11.72 -7.19 0.98
N GLU A 122 -12.68 -7.40 0.06
CA GLU A 122 -13.84 -6.53 -0.13
C GLU A 122 -14.64 -6.36 1.17
N ARG A 123 -14.84 -7.44 1.95
CA ARG A 123 -15.56 -7.37 3.24
C ARG A 123 -14.91 -6.45 4.26
N ILE A 124 -13.61 -6.16 4.15
CA ILE A 124 -12.90 -5.24 5.05
C ILE A 124 -13.23 -3.79 4.69
N ASP A 125 -13.33 -3.47 3.39
CA ASP A 125 -13.61 -2.13 2.90
C ASP A 125 -14.50 -2.09 1.64
N PRO A 126 -15.80 -2.40 1.75
CA PRO A 126 -16.64 -2.66 0.57
C PRO A 126 -16.79 -1.45 -0.35
N ALA A 127 -16.82 -0.25 0.22
CA ALA A 127 -17.02 0.99 -0.55
C ALA A 127 -15.76 1.43 -1.30
N CYS A 128 -14.58 1.14 -0.74
CA CYS A 128 -13.31 1.52 -1.32
C CYS A 128 -12.76 0.46 -2.27
N TYR A 129 -13.00 -0.82 -1.96
CA TYR A 129 -12.39 -1.96 -2.64
C TYR A 129 -12.45 -1.89 -4.16
N PRO A 130 -13.60 -1.61 -4.82
CA PRO A 130 -13.69 -1.65 -6.29
C PRO A 130 -12.79 -0.65 -7.02
N ARG A 131 -12.22 0.33 -6.32
CA ARG A 131 -11.30 1.35 -6.87
C ARG A 131 -9.94 1.34 -6.16
N SER A 132 -9.71 0.35 -5.30
CA SER A 132 -8.47 0.24 -4.54
C SER A 132 -7.40 -0.48 -5.33
N TYR A 133 -6.14 -0.18 -5.02
CA TYR A 133 -5.00 -0.95 -5.52
C TYR A 133 -5.12 -2.44 -5.19
N TRP A 134 -5.71 -2.80 -4.04
CA TRP A 134 -5.92 -4.20 -3.67
C TRP A 134 -6.79 -4.97 -4.64
N HIS A 135 -7.81 -4.34 -5.22
CA HIS A 135 -8.63 -4.99 -6.23
C HIS A 135 -7.79 -5.30 -7.49
N SER A 136 -7.01 -4.34 -7.97
CA SER A 136 -6.11 -4.54 -9.12
C SER A 136 -5.05 -5.61 -8.86
N LEU A 137 -4.46 -5.63 -7.66
CA LEU A 137 -3.50 -6.65 -7.25
C LEU A 137 -4.13 -8.05 -7.22
N ILE A 138 -5.32 -8.18 -6.65
CA ILE A 138 -6.04 -9.47 -6.57
C ILE A 138 -6.46 -9.95 -7.96
N ASP A 139 -6.95 -9.06 -8.82
CA ASP A 139 -7.29 -9.39 -10.20
C ASP A 139 -6.06 -9.90 -10.96
N TYR A 140 -4.91 -9.25 -10.80
CA TYR A 140 -3.63 -9.73 -11.37
C TYR A 140 -3.24 -11.12 -10.85
N LEU A 141 -3.27 -11.32 -9.53
CA LEU A 141 -2.89 -12.58 -8.88
C LEU A 141 -3.81 -13.75 -9.26
N THR A 142 -5.08 -13.48 -9.55
CA THR A 142 -6.08 -14.51 -9.86
C THR A 142 -6.26 -14.74 -11.36
N ALA A 143 -5.96 -13.76 -12.21
CA ALA A 143 -5.94 -13.92 -13.66
C ALA A 143 -4.76 -14.77 -14.17
N ALA A 144 -3.71 -14.91 -13.35
CA ALA A 144 -2.53 -15.73 -13.66
C ALA A 144 -2.75 -17.25 -13.52
N TYR A 145 -3.97 -17.70 -13.19
CA TYR A 145 -4.34 -19.11 -12.99
C TYR A 145 -5.51 -19.56 -13.85
#